data_AF-A0A4S4AFZ5-F1
#
_entry.id   AF-A0A4S4AFZ5-F1
#
_cell.length_a   1.000
_cell.length_b   1.000
_cell.length_c   1.000
_cell.angle_alpha   90.00
_cell.angle_beta   90.00
_cell.angle_gamma   90.00
#
_symmetry.space_group_name_H-M   'P 1'
#
loop_
_entity.id
_entity.type
_entity.pdbx_description
1 polymer ?
#
loop_
_entity_poly.entity_id
_entity_poly.type
_entity_poly.pdbx_seq_one_letter_code
_entity_poly.pdbx_strand_id
1 'polypeptide(L)'
;MQTEIVKNSVVTLNYTVRDPDGNLIDDGAHPLVYLHGGYDGIFPVLEELLQGKQVGERFEVKLQPEDAFGDYDEELVLIEDAKLFPENIEVGMSFERVTDDGDEEIIYRITDIADGKVVVDGNHPLAGTALVFDVTVAEVRAASAEEITHGHVHGAGGHHH
;
A
#
# COMPACT_ATOMS: atom_id res chain seq x y z
N MET A 1 -2.92 -26.37 -15.66
CA MET A 1 -2.27 -25.18 -15.09
C MET A 1 -3.30 -24.07 -15.16
N GLN A 2 -3.60 -23.42 -14.03
CA GLN A 2 -4.55 -22.32 -14.01
C GLN A 2 -3.86 -21.11 -14.62
N THR A 3 -4.36 -20.61 -15.73
CA THR A 3 -3.74 -19.50 -16.45
C THR A 3 -4.57 -18.23 -16.35
N GLU A 4 -5.79 -18.32 -15.86
CA GLU A 4 -6.75 -17.24 -15.70
C GLU A 4 -6.95 -16.91 -14.22
N ILE A 5 -6.97 -15.62 -13.90
CA ILE A 5 -7.26 -15.09 -12.57
C ILE A 5 -8.75 -15.22 -12.30
N VAL A 6 -9.09 -16.02 -11.29
CA VAL A 6 -10.45 -16.18 -10.78
C VAL A 6 -10.42 -16.18 -9.26
N LYS A 7 -11.59 -16.06 -8.61
CA LYS A 7 -11.72 -16.18 -7.16
C LYS A 7 -10.94 -17.38 -6.61
N ASN A 8 -10.24 -17.17 -5.50
CA ASN A 8 -9.37 -18.12 -4.81
C ASN A 8 -8.11 -18.50 -5.63
N SER A 9 -7.59 -17.58 -6.42
CA SER A 9 -6.31 -17.75 -7.12
C SER A 9 -5.23 -16.94 -6.39
N VAL A 10 -4.06 -17.53 -6.25
CA VAL A 10 -2.85 -16.79 -5.87
C VAL A 10 -2.25 -16.22 -7.14
N VAL A 11 -2.05 -14.91 -7.14
CA VAL A 11 -1.56 -14.16 -8.29
C VAL A 11 -0.24 -13.51 -7.92
N THR A 12 0.77 -13.76 -8.74
CA THR A 12 2.07 -13.09 -8.68
C THR A 12 2.10 -12.03 -9.77
N LEU A 13 2.29 -10.77 -9.38
CA LEU A 13 2.33 -9.61 -10.25
C LEU A 13 3.72 -8.98 -10.20
N ASN A 14 4.27 -8.67 -11.36
CA ASN A 14 5.32 -7.67 -11.45
C ASN A 14 4.62 -6.33 -11.69
N TYR A 15 4.97 -5.31 -10.92
CA TYR A 15 4.37 -4.00 -11.07
C TYR A 15 5.45 -2.92 -11.11
N THR A 16 5.08 -1.75 -11.60
CA THR A 16 5.88 -0.54 -11.50
C THR A 16 4.93 0.61 -11.27
N VAL A 17 5.23 1.45 -10.27
CA VAL A 17 4.41 2.60 -9.91
C VAL A 17 5.10 3.87 -10.35
N ARG A 18 4.36 4.70 -11.08
CA ARG A 18 4.79 6.02 -11.53
C ARG A 18 3.78 7.07 -11.12
N ASP A 19 4.21 8.31 -11.04
CA ASP A 19 3.29 9.44 -10.96
C ASP A 19 2.74 9.79 -12.36
N PRO A 20 1.74 10.69 -12.47
CA PRO A 20 1.16 11.10 -13.74
C PRO A 20 2.13 11.88 -14.64
N ASP A 21 3.20 12.42 -14.06
CA ASP A 21 4.29 13.13 -14.74
C ASP A 21 5.38 12.16 -15.26
N GLY A 22 5.27 10.87 -14.94
CA GLY A 22 6.15 9.79 -15.39
C GLY A 22 7.36 9.54 -14.49
N ASN A 23 7.46 10.21 -13.33
CA ASN A 23 8.50 9.92 -12.35
C ASN A 23 8.24 8.56 -11.70
N LEU A 24 9.31 7.81 -11.51
CA LEU A 24 9.27 6.50 -10.89
C LEU A 24 9.08 6.66 -9.37
N ILE A 25 8.00 6.10 -8.85
CA ILE A 25 7.68 6.09 -7.42
C ILE A 25 8.16 4.77 -6.81
N ASP A 26 7.87 3.65 -7.47
CA ASP A 26 8.29 2.31 -7.06
C ASP A 26 8.61 1.48 -8.31
N ASP A 27 9.78 0.85 -8.36
CA ASP A 27 10.17 -0.02 -9.46
C ASP A 27 9.58 -1.44 -9.38
N GLY A 28 8.97 -1.79 -8.24
CA GLY A 28 8.41 -3.12 -7.99
C GLY A 28 9.46 -4.22 -8.08
N ALA A 29 10.66 -3.96 -7.52
CA ALA A 29 11.78 -4.90 -7.47
C ALA A 29 11.38 -6.29 -6.94
N HIS A 30 10.36 -6.33 -6.07
CA HIS A 30 9.78 -7.55 -5.55
C HIS A 30 8.38 -7.77 -6.15
N PRO A 31 8.11 -8.97 -6.70
CA PRO A 31 6.78 -9.28 -7.21
C PRO A 31 5.77 -9.25 -6.07
N LEU A 32 4.62 -8.62 -6.32
CA LEU A 32 3.49 -8.63 -5.42
C LEU A 32 2.78 -9.97 -5.53
N VAL A 33 2.61 -10.67 -4.42
CA VAL A 33 1.88 -11.94 -4.38
C VAL A 33 0.69 -11.76 -3.46
N TYR A 34 -0.52 -11.94 -4.00
CA TYR A 34 -1.75 -11.75 -3.25
C TYR A 34 -2.80 -12.83 -3.58
N LEU A 35 -3.81 -12.94 -2.71
CA LEU A 35 -4.94 -13.85 -2.88
C LEU A 35 -6.12 -13.09 -3.50
N HIS A 36 -6.53 -13.51 -4.69
CA HIS A 36 -7.60 -12.88 -5.45
C HIS A 36 -8.97 -13.43 -5.08
N GLY A 37 -9.96 -12.56 -4.90
CA GLY A 37 -11.35 -12.92 -4.66
C GLY A 37 -12.04 -12.19 -3.50
N GLY A 38 -11.61 -10.97 -3.15
CA GLY A 38 -12.17 -10.17 -2.06
C GLY A 38 -11.55 -10.48 -0.71
N TYR A 39 -10.21 -10.55 -0.68
CA TYR A 39 -9.40 -10.78 0.52
C TYR A 39 -8.58 -9.55 0.93
N ASP A 40 -8.88 -8.38 0.34
CA ASP A 40 -8.21 -7.09 0.60
C ASP A 40 -6.67 -7.16 0.46
N GLY A 41 -6.17 -8.05 -0.40
CA GLY A 41 -4.73 -8.20 -0.66
C GLY A 41 -4.15 -7.18 -1.64
N ILE A 42 -5.00 -6.42 -2.33
CA ILE A 42 -4.64 -5.40 -3.32
C ILE A 42 -5.78 -4.37 -3.44
N PHE A 43 -5.51 -3.22 -4.08
CA PHE A 43 -6.52 -2.20 -4.33
C PHE A 43 -7.74 -2.78 -5.07
N PRO A 44 -8.98 -2.48 -4.63
CA PRO A 44 -10.20 -3.05 -5.22
C PRO A 44 -10.30 -2.85 -6.73
N VAL A 45 -9.98 -1.65 -7.21
CA VAL A 45 -9.98 -1.32 -8.64
C VAL A 45 -8.98 -2.18 -9.42
N LEU A 46 -7.80 -2.45 -8.85
CA LEU A 46 -6.80 -3.29 -9.47
C LEU A 46 -7.21 -4.77 -9.43
N GLU A 47 -7.84 -5.22 -8.35
CA GLU A 47 -8.42 -6.57 -8.26
C GLU A 47 -9.47 -6.79 -9.36
N GLU A 48 -10.42 -5.87 -9.52
CA GLU A 48 -11.47 -5.96 -10.55
C GLU A 48 -10.90 -6.01 -11.98
N LEU A 49 -9.84 -5.24 -12.26
CA LEU A 49 -9.19 -5.26 -13.58
C LEU A 49 -8.41 -6.55 -13.84
N LEU A 50 -7.92 -7.20 -12.79
CA LEU A 50 -7.21 -8.47 -12.87
C LEU A 50 -8.15 -9.66 -13.06
N GLN A 51 -9.41 -9.55 -12.65
CA GLN A 51 -10.41 -10.62 -12.80
C GLN A 51 -10.53 -11.05 -14.28
N GLY A 52 -10.26 -12.33 -14.55
CA GLY A 52 -10.29 -12.90 -15.90
C GLY A 52 -9.05 -12.64 -16.76
N LYS A 53 -8.02 -11.95 -16.23
CA LYS A 53 -6.73 -11.79 -16.90
C LYS A 53 -5.93 -13.08 -16.90
N GLN A 54 -5.03 -13.22 -17.87
CA GLN A 54 -4.20 -14.40 -18.03
C GLN A 54 -2.72 -14.12 -17.73
N VAL A 55 -1.98 -15.18 -17.37
CA VAL A 55 -0.52 -15.11 -17.21
C VAL A 55 0.14 -14.54 -18.46
N GLY A 56 1.01 -13.55 -18.29
CA GLY A 56 1.70 -12.82 -19.35
C GLY A 56 0.95 -11.58 -19.87
N GLU A 57 -0.31 -11.35 -19.46
CA GLU A 57 -0.99 -10.09 -19.75
C GLU A 57 -0.31 -8.94 -19.01
N ARG A 58 -0.16 -7.82 -19.72
CA ARG A 58 0.30 -6.54 -19.18
C ARG A 58 -0.76 -5.49 -19.44
N PHE A 59 -1.00 -4.65 -18.45
CA PHE A 59 -1.89 -3.51 -18.58
C PHE A 59 -1.41 -2.38 -17.67
N GLU A 60 -1.87 -1.17 -17.99
CA GLU A 60 -1.65 0.02 -17.20
C GLU A 60 -2.99 0.43 -16.59
N VAL A 61 -2.98 0.80 -15.31
CA VAL A 61 -4.11 1.40 -14.62
C VAL A 61 -3.68 2.66 -13.91
N LYS A 62 -4.49 3.70 -14.02
CA LYS A 62 -4.34 4.93 -13.25
C LYS A 62 -5.30 4.88 -12.07
N LEU A 63 -4.76 4.80 -10.86
CA LEU A 63 -5.52 4.92 -9.62
C LEU A 63 -5.54 6.39 -9.21
N GLN A 64 -6.75 6.91 -8.95
CA GLN A 64 -6.87 8.19 -8.26
C GLN A 64 -6.46 8.03 -6.79
N PRO A 65 -6.19 9.12 -6.05
CA PRO A 65 -5.87 9.03 -4.63
C PRO A 65 -6.91 8.21 -3.85
N GLU A 66 -8.20 8.45 -4.10
CA GLU A 66 -9.34 7.71 -3.50
C GLU A 66 -9.31 6.19 -3.75
N ASP A 67 -8.71 5.73 -4.85
CA ASP A 67 -8.63 4.32 -5.23
C ASP A 67 -7.33 3.63 -4.76
N ALA A 68 -6.38 4.40 -4.22
CA ALA A 68 -5.06 3.94 -3.81
C ALA A 68 -4.83 4.16 -2.32
N PHE A 69 -4.14 5.24 -1.95
CA PHE A 69 -3.74 5.54 -0.57
C PHE A 69 -4.65 6.56 0.12
N GLY A 70 -5.78 6.89 -0.49
CA GLY A 70 -6.70 7.94 -0.04
C GLY A 70 -6.26 9.33 -0.50
N ASP A 71 -7.19 10.28 -0.33
CA ASP A 71 -6.89 11.69 -0.44
C ASP A 71 -5.96 12.15 0.70
N TYR A 72 -5.26 13.25 0.44
CA TYR A 72 -4.48 13.90 1.49
C TYR A 72 -5.45 14.56 2.48
N ASP A 73 -5.40 14.13 3.73
CA ASP A 73 -6.24 14.66 4.80
C ASP A 73 -5.47 15.71 5.61
N GLU A 74 -5.89 16.97 5.48
CA GLU A 74 -5.33 18.09 6.24
C GLU A 74 -5.60 17.94 7.75
N GLU A 75 -6.61 17.18 8.18
CA GLU A 75 -6.92 16.93 9.59
C GLU A 75 -5.92 15.96 10.24
N LEU A 76 -5.22 15.15 9.44
CA LEU A 76 -4.10 14.31 9.89
C LEU A 76 -2.79 15.09 10.01
N VAL A 77 -2.77 16.37 9.65
CA VAL A 77 -1.63 17.26 9.84
C VAL A 77 -1.80 18.01 11.15
N LEU A 78 -0.95 17.68 12.13
CA LEU A 78 -1.03 18.25 13.47
C LEU A 78 0.17 19.15 13.74
N ILE A 79 -0.10 20.26 14.42
CA ILE A 79 0.93 21.18 14.90
C ILE A 79 1.00 21.07 16.42
N GLU A 80 2.08 20.48 16.90
CA GLU A 80 2.28 20.16 18.31
C GLU A 80 3.45 20.96 18.87
N ASP A 81 3.50 21.10 20.19
CA ASP A 81 4.62 21.77 20.86
C ASP A 81 5.83 20.84 20.89
N ALA A 82 7.03 21.34 20.53
CA ALA A 82 8.24 20.52 20.49
C ALA A 82 8.57 19.87 21.85
N LYS A 83 8.04 20.42 22.96
CA LYS A 83 8.20 19.84 24.31
C LYS A 83 7.49 18.50 24.50
N LEU A 84 6.51 18.17 23.67
CA LEU A 84 5.83 16.87 23.71
C LEU A 84 6.68 15.76 23.09
N PHE A 85 7.71 16.14 22.33
CA PHE A 85 8.61 15.24 21.66
C PHE A 85 9.95 15.12 22.43
N PRO A 86 10.70 14.02 22.23
CA PRO A 86 12.05 13.91 22.76
C PRO A 86 12.99 14.97 22.17
N GLU A 87 14.10 15.27 22.85
CA GLU A 87 15.01 16.37 22.48
C GLU A 87 15.74 16.16 21.13
N ASN A 88 15.69 14.96 20.55
CA ASN A 88 16.40 14.58 19.34
C ASN A 88 15.48 14.40 18.12
N ILE A 89 14.51 15.30 17.93
CA ILE A 89 13.64 15.29 16.75
C ILE A 89 14.32 15.92 15.52
N GLU A 90 14.08 15.31 14.37
CA GLU A 90 14.55 15.77 13.06
C GLU A 90 13.42 15.65 12.03
N VAL A 91 13.43 16.53 11.02
CA VAL A 91 12.50 16.43 9.89
C VAL A 91 12.73 15.10 9.18
N GLY A 92 11.63 14.40 8.88
CA GLY A 92 11.63 13.06 8.29
C GLY A 92 11.59 11.93 9.31
N MET A 93 11.72 12.19 10.61
CA MET A 93 11.49 11.17 11.65
C MET A 93 10.01 10.79 11.72
N SER A 94 9.73 9.51 11.93
CA SER A 94 8.38 8.98 12.11
C SER A 94 8.14 8.57 13.57
N PHE A 95 6.91 8.79 14.05
CA PHE A 95 6.46 8.51 15.40
C PHE A 95 5.14 7.76 15.34
N GLU A 96 5.04 6.67 16.09
CA GLU A 96 3.79 5.96 16.29
C GLU A 96 3.00 6.66 17.39
N ARG A 97 1.79 7.12 17.05
CA ARG A 97 0.84 7.65 18.02
C ARG A 97 -0.28 6.64 18.19
N VAL A 98 -0.43 6.16 19.41
CA VAL A 98 -1.61 5.40 19.81
C VAL A 98 -2.78 6.38 19.92
N THR A 99 -3.84 6.15 19.16
CA THR A 99 -5.09 6.92 19.26
C THR A 99 -5.72 6.75 20.66
N ASP A 100 -6.56 7.70 21.09
CA ASP A 100 -7.16 7.70 22.43
C ASP A 100 -8.02 6.45 22.71
N ASP A 101 -8.55 5.83 21.64
CA ASP A 101 -9.33 4.59 21.70
C ASP A 101 -8.44 3.34 21.86
N GLY A 102 -7.12 3.44 21.62
CA GLY A 102 -6.15 2.36 21.83
C GLY A 102 -6.11 1.29 20.74
N ASP A 103 -6.99 1.36 19.74
CA ASP A 103 -7.16 0.36 18.68
C ASP A 103 -6.35 0.67 17.40
N GLU A 104 -5.92 1.93 17.18
CA GLU A 104 -5.18 2.32 15.97
C GLU A 104 -3.84 3.01 16.30
N GLU A 105 -2.75 2.44 15.76
CA GLU A 105 -1.41 3.02 15.74
C GLU A 105 -1.25 3.81 14.43
N ILE A 106 -1.34 5.13 14.51
CA ILE A 106 -1.12 6.01 13.34
C ILE A 106 0.34 6.44 13.35
N ILE A 107 1.03 6.23 12.23
CA ILE A 107 2.41 6.68 12.03
C ILE A 107 2.38 8.13 11.54
N TYR A 108 2.90 9.03 12.36
CA TYR A 108 3.07 10.44 12.04
C TYR A 108 4.52 10.73 11.66
N ARG A 109 4.75 11.41 10.53
CA ARG A 109 6.08 11.86 10.11
C ARG A 109 6.26 13.35 10.37
N ILE A 110 7.38 13.75 10.96
CA ILE A 110 7.73 15.17 11.09
C ILE A 110 8.01 15.74 9.71
N THR A 111 7.22 16.72 9.29
CA THR A 111 7.39 17.43 8.02
C THR A 111 8.11 18.75 8.18
N ASP A 112 7.97 19.41 9.33
CA ASP A 112 8.63 20.68 9.61
C ASP A 112 8.86 20.91 11.11
N ILE A 113 9.92 21.64 11.46
CA ILE A 113 10.22 22.07 12.83
C ILE A 113 10.59 23.55 12.78
N ALA A 114 9.74 24.40 13.34
CA ALA A 114 9.92 25.85 13.33
C ALA A 114 9.39 26.48 14.63
N ASP A 115 10.09 27.50 15.14
CA ASP A 115 9.63 28.33 16.27
C ASP A 115 9.19 27.53 17.53
N GLY A 116 9.82 26.39 17.79
CA GLY A 116 9.48 25.52 18.93
C GLY A 116 8.19 24.70 18.73
N LYS A 117 7.69 24.63 17.50
CA LYS A 117 6.58 23.79 17.06
C LYS A 117 7.06 22.72 16.10
N VAL A 118 6.36 21.60 16.12
CA VAL A 118 6.63 20.44 15.25
C VAL A 118 5.38 20.20 14.44
N VAL A 119 5.52 20.17 13.12
CA VAL A 119 4.47 19.77 12.20
C VAL A 119 4.64 18.29 11.93
N VAL A 120 3.60 17.53 12.24
CA VAL A 120 3.56 16.09 11.99
C VAL A 120 2.43 15.77 11.03
N ASP A 121 2.66 14.82 10.15
CA ASP A 121 1.74 14.40 9.11
C ASP A 121 1.48 12.90 9.23
N GLY A 122 0.23 12.54 9.54
CA GLY A 122 -0.23 11.15 9.66
C GLY A 122 -0.66 10.52 8.34
N ASN A 123 -0.62 11.26 7.23
CA ASN A 123 -1.00 10.74 5.93
C ASN A 123 0.01 9.70 5.43
N HIS A 124 -0.49 8.73 4.65
CA HIS A 124 0.39 7.86 3.88
C HIS A 124 1.29 8.72 2.97
N PRO A 125 2.59 8.41 2.78
CA PRO A 125 3.52 9.21 1.98
C PRO A 125 3.10 9.42 0.52
N LEU A 126 2.15 8.61 0.02
CA LEU A 126 1.57 8.69 -1.32
C LEU A 126 0.09 9.14 -1.34
N ALA A 127 -0.46 9.54 -0.20
CA ALA A 127 -1.83 10.07 -0.11
C ALA A 127 -1.96 11.35 -0.95
N GLY A 128 -3.12 11.56 -1.56
CA GLY A 128 -3.40 12.69 -2.46
C GLY A 128 -2.66 12.64 -3.80
N THR A 129 -1.85 11.61 -4.05
CA THR A 129 -1.11 11.45 -5.31
C THR A 129 -1.76 10.40 -6.19
N ALA A 130 -2.13 10.77 -7.42
CA ALA A 130 -2.59 9.79 -8.40
C ALA A 130 -1.42 8.91 -8.84
N LEU A 131 -1.64 7.60 -8.92
CA LEU A 131 -0.60 6.63 -9.22
C LEU A 131 -0.92 5.88 -10.51
N VAL A 132 0.09 5.70 -11.35
CA VAL A 132 0.02 4.91 -12.58
C VAL A 132 0.74 3.59 -12.32
N PHE A 133 -0.03 2.52 -12.23
CA PHE A 133 0.44 1.16 -12.06
C PHE A 133 0.56 0.49 -13.43
N ASP A 134 1.78 0.14 -13.80
CA ASP A 134 2.02 -0.79 -14.89
C ASP A 134 2.16 -2.19 -14.30
N VAL A 135 1.24 -3.09 -14.64
CA VAL A 135 1.10 -4.40 -14.02
C VAL A 135 1.26 -5.48 -15.06
N THR A 136 2.06 -6.50 -14.75
CA THR A 136 2.26 -7.69 -15.56
C THR A 136 1.97 -8.94 -14.72
N VAL A 137 1.05 -9.77 -15.19
CA VAL A 137 0.71 -11.03 -14.53
C VAL A 137 1.85 -12.04 -14.75
N ALA A 138 2.64 -12.29 -13.71
CA ALA A 138 3.80 -13.16 -13.79
C ALA A 138 3.43 -14.64 -13.62
N GLU A 139 2.58 -14.95 -12.63
CA GLU A 139 2.12 -16.32 -12.36
C GLU A 139 0.71 -16.32 -11.77
N VAL A 140 -0.06 -17.37 -12.08
CA VAL A 140 -1.35 -17.64 -11.46
C VAL A 140 -1.38 -19.10 -11.04
N ARG A 141 -1.80 -19.35 -9.81
CA ARG A 141 -2.04 -20.71 -9.31
C ARG A 141 -3.30 -20.76 -8.45
N ALA A 142 -3.84 -21.95 -8.24
CA ALA A 142 -4.91 -22.14 -7.28
C ALA A 142 -4.38 -21.91 -5.86
N ALA A 143 -5.17 -21.23 -5.03
CA ALA A 143 -4.90 -21.13 -3.60
C ALA A 143 -5.14 -22.47 -2.90
N SER A 144 -4.36 -22.75 -1.86
CA SER A 144 -4.62 -23.87 -0.96
C SER A 144 -5.84 -23.57 -0.08
N ALA A 145 -6.44 -24.61 0.50
CA ALA A 145 -7.54 -24.44 1.45
C ALA A 145 -7.12 -23.63 2.70
N GLU A 146 -5.84 -23.72 3.09
CA GLU A 146 -5.28 -22.97 4.22
C GLU A 146 -5.18 -21.48 3.88
N GLU A 147 -4.67 -21.13 2.70
CA GLU A 147 -4.57 -19.74 2.22
C GLU A 147 -5.94 -19.08 2.12
N ILE A 148 -6.94 -19.81 1.61
CA ILE A 148 -8.34 -19.35 1.54
C ILE A 148 -8.93 -19.12 2.94
N THR A 149 -8.62 -20.00 3.89
CA THR A 149 -9.13 -19.91 5.27
C THR A 149 -8.47 -18.75 6.02
N HIS A 150 -7.19 -18.53 5.78
CA HIS A 150 -6.40 -17.47 6.42
C HIS A 150 -6.56 -16.12 5.72
N GLY A 151 -7.08 -16.10 4.49
CA GLY A 151 -7.31 -14.90 3.69
C GLY A 151 -6.03 -14.28 3.11
N HIS A 152 -4.90 -14.97 3.18
CA HIS A 152 -3.63 -14.49 2.63
C HIS A 152 -2.76 -15.64 2.13
N VAL A 153 -1.80 -15.30 1.25
CA VAL A 153 -0.92 -16.27 0.61
C VAL A 153 0.18 -16.72 1.58
N HIS A 154 0.45 -18.02 1.63
CA HIS A 154 1.58 -18.59 2.37
C HIS A 154 2.69 -18.92 1.37
N GLY A 155 3.42 -17.88 0.93
CA GLY A 155 4.55 -18.03 0.02
C GLY A 155 5.80 -18.55 0.72
N ALA A 156 6.80 -19.00 -0.06
CA ALA A 156 8.11 -19.50 0.40
C ALA A 156 8.99 -18.46 1.15
N GLY A 157 8.47 -17.26 1.40
CA GLY A 157 9.05 -16.22 2.26
C GLY A 157 8.11 -15.79 3.39
N GLY A 158 7.12 -16.60 3.73
CA GLY A 158 6.15 -16.34 4.81
C GLY A 158 6.80 -16.35 6.18
N HIS A 159 7.54 -15.29 6.50
CA HIS A 159 7.76 -14.88 7.87
C HIS A 159 6.61 -13.96 8.26
N HIS A 160 5.52 -14.56 8.74
CA HIS A 160 4.67 -13.88 9.72
C HIS A 160 5.29 -14.15 11.09
N HIS A 161 5.69 -13.09 11.78
CA HIS A 161 5.83 -13.08 13.22
C HIS A 161 4.53 -12.57 13.83
#